data_AF-A0A0F8YR48-F1
#
_entry.id   AF-A0A0F8YR48-F1
#
_cell.length_a   1.000
_cell.length_b   1.000
_cell.length_c   1.000
_cell.angle_alpha   90.00
_cell.angle_beta   90.00
_cell.angle_gamma   90.00
#
_symmetry.space_group_name_H-M   'P 1'
#
loop_
_entity.id
_entity.type
_entity.pdbx_description
1 polymer ?
#
loop_
_entity_poly.entity_id
_entity_poly.type
_entity_poly.pdbx_seq_one_letter_code
_entity_poly.pdbx_strand_id
1 'polypeptide(L)'
;NRVKLDLGSSDISRRPTDQRVETFSEDNDPDLVTLLYQYGRYLLISSSRPGTQPANLQGIWNDRLAPSWDSKYTININTEMNYWPAEACNLSECADPLIAMVEDLSRTGIAVAKDHYNMNGWLAHHNTDIWRGAAPINNSNHGIWVTGGAWLSQNIWWRYQFTGDIQFLRETAYPILREASVFFTQYLTPDKNHPELLISGPSNSPENGGLEMGPTMDHQIIRNLFSNTIEAAEILGTDEELVAELKRLYPKIAPNQIGQYGQLQEWMEDKDDPENEHRHVSHLWGLHPGNEIHPLTTPELADAWRIFDEWELLEFSVVPVPANQEALATAVKKKELKLSDSTLEDMDLDVEE
;
A
#
# COMPACT_ATOMS: atom_id res chain seq x y z
N ASN A 1 -2.53 -0.04 25.77
CA ASN A 1 -3.99 -0.17 25.98
C ASN A 1 -4.82 0.93 25.31
N ARG A 2 -4.40 1.48 24.16
CA ARG A 2 -5.14 2.57 23.49
C ARG A 2 -6.38 2.09 22.73
N VAL A 3 -6.31 0.89 22.16
CA VAL A 3 -7.42 0.24 21.46
C VAL A 3 -7.85 -1.01 22.21
N LYS A 4 -9.16 -1.21 22.31
CA LYS A 4 -9.80 -2.44 22.78
C LYS A 4 -10.77 -2.89 21.70
N LEU A 5 -10.81 -4.19 21.47
CA LEU A 5 -11.78 -4.87 20.61
C LEU A 5 -12.35 -5.99 21.47
N ASP A 6 -13.66 -6.18 21.42
CA ASP A 6 -14.36 -7.27 22.11
C ASP A 6 -15.46 -7.76 21.17
N LEU A 7 -15.25 -8.95 20.60
CA LEU A 7 -16.23 -9.61 19.74
C LEU A 7 -17.00 -10.72 20.49
N GLY A 8 -16.87 -10.77 21.82
CA GLY A 8 -17.42 -11.81 22.67
C GLY A 8 -16.44 -12.96 22.93
N SER A 9 -16.78 -13.79 23.91
CA SER A 9 -16.01 -14.98 24.30
C SER A 9 -16.94 -16.12 24.70
N SER A 10 -16.41 -17.35 24.68
CA SER A 10 -17.13 -18.56 25.06
C SER A 10 -16.24 -19.51 25.87
N ASP A 11 -16.75 -20.71 26.21
CA ASP A 11 -15.91 -21.74 26.84
C ASP A 11 -14.75 -22.19 25.93
N ILE A 12 -14.87 -22.04 24.60
CA ILE A 12 -13.80 -22.32 23.63
C ILE A 12 -12.61 -21.38 23.86
N SER A 13 -12.88 -20.11 24.22
CA SER A 13 -11.86 -19.08 24.41
C SER A 13 -10.89 -19.40 25.56
N ARG A 14 -11.24 -20.36 26.45
CA ARG A 14 -10.39 -20.86 27.54
C ARG A 14 -9.44 -21.98 27.13
N ARG A 15 -9.57 -22.54 25.92
CA ARG A 15 -8.67 -23.58 25.41
C ARG A 15 -7.28 -22.99 25.12
N PRO A 16 -6.22 -23.82 25.11
CA PRO A 16 -4.91 -23.42 24.57
C PRO A 16 -5.02 -22.85 23.14
N THR A 17 -4.23 -21.81 22.83
CA THR A 17 -4.34 -21.08 21.55
C THR A 17 -4.09 -21.96 20.34
N ASP A 18 -3.18 -22.94 20.43
CA ASP A 18 -2.92 -23.93 19.38
C ASP A 18 -4.16 -24.73 19.02
N GLN A 19 -4.93 -25.17 20.02
CA GLN A 19 -6.20 -25.89 19.80
C GLN A 19 -7.26 -24.97 19.20
N ARG A 20 -7.33 -23.71 19.64
CA ARG A 20 -8.29 -22.73 19.11
C ARG A 20 -8.05 -22.43 17.63
N VAL A 21 -6.78 -22.38 17.20
CA VAL A 21 -6.40 -22.20 15.79
C VAL A 21 -6.76 -23.43 14.97
N GLU A 22 -6.46 -24.63 15.48
CA GLU A 22 -6.75 -25.90 14.78
C GLU A 22 -8.24 -26.10 14.51
N THR A 23 -9.12 -25.69 15.44
CA THR A 23 -10.58 -25.90 15.34
C THR A 23 -11.35 -24.66 14.86
N PHE A 24 -10.68 -23.57 14.46
CA PHE A 24 -11.34 -22.29 14.19
C PHE A 24 -12.43 -22.36 13.11
N SER A 25 -12.23 -23.12 12.04
CA SER A 25 -13.20 -23.27 10.95
C SER A 25 -14.53 -23.89 11.38
N GLU A 26 -14.52 -24.65 12.48
CA GLU A 26 -15.73 -25.26 13.06
C GLU A 26 -16.29 -24.39 14.19
N ASP A 27 -15.42 -23.95 15.10
CA ASP A 27 -15.78 -23.26 16.33
C ASP A 27 -16.18 -21.80 16.12
N ASN A 28 -15.64 -21.14 15.10
CA ASN A 28 -15.85 -19.72 14.80
C ASN A 28 -15.62 -18.80 16.03
N ASP A 29 -14.57 -19.07 16.82
CA ASP A 29 -14.31 -18.41 18.10
C ASP A 29 -14.00 -16.90 17.95
N PRO A 30 -14.92 -16.00 18.33
CA PRO A 30 -14.74 -14.56 18.10
C PRO A 30 -13.63 -13.95 18.97
N ASP A 31 -13.32 -14.57 20.12
CA ASP A 31 -12.19 -14.14 20.94
C ASP A 31 -10.86 -14.43 20.24
N LEU A 32 -10.78 -15.42 19.34
CA LEU A 32 -9.53 -15.72 18.63
C LEU A 32 -9.25 -14.64 17.58
N VAL A 33 -10.29 -14.12 16.93
CA VAL A 33 -10.20 -12.96 16.03
C VAL A 33 -9.75 -11.72 16.82
N THR A 34 -10.33 -11.49 18.00
CA THR A 34 -9.92 -10.42 18.91
C THR A 34 -8.45 -10.58 19.33
N LEU A 35 -8.02 -11.80 19.67
CA LEU A 35 -6.65 -12.13 20.02
C LEU A 35 -5.69 -11.85 18.85
N LEU A 36 -6.03 -12.28 17.63
CA LEU A 36 -5.23 -12.07 16.43
C LEU A 36 -5.06 -10.59 16.09
N TYR A 37 -6.14 -9.80 16.19
CA TYR A 37 -6.10 -8.34 16.03
C TYR A 37 -5.13 -7.69 17.03
N GLN A 38 -5.24 -8.07 18.31
CA GLN A 38 -4.34 -7.55 19.35
C GLN A 38 -2.91 -8.07 19.19
N TYR A 39 -2.73 -9.26 18.64
CA TYR A 39 -1.41 -9.85 18.38
C TYR A 39 -0.67 -9.07 17.29
N GLY A 40 -1.35 -8.66 16.21
CA GLY A 40 -0.76 -7.75 15.19
C GLY A 40 -0.26 -6.44 15.81
N ARG A 41 -1.09 -5.81 16.65
CA ARG A 41 -0.69 -4.61 17.41
C ARG A 41 0.51 -4.87 18.33
N TYR A 42 0.50 -5.99 19.06
CA TYR A 42 1.60 -6.41 19.93
C TYR A 42 2.90 -6.62 19.16
N LEU A 43 2.84 -7.28 18.00
CA LEU A 43 4.02 -7.55 17.18
C LEU A 43 4.65 -6.25 16.70
N LEU A 44 3.86 -5.30 16.19
CA LEU A 44 4.40 -4.00 15.74
C LEU A 44 5.00 -3.19 16.91
N ILE A 45 4.34 -3.15 18.07
CA ILE A 45 4.90 -2.54 19.29
C ILE A 45 6.24 -3.17 19.68
N SER A 46 6.38 -4.49 19.47
CA SER A 46 7.54 -5.24 19.92
C SER A 46 8.70 -5.23 18.92
N SER A 47 8.44 -4.93 17.65
CA SER A 47 9.44 -4.95 16.57
C SER A 47 9.83 -3.57 16.04
N SER A 48 9.02 -2.52 16.27
CA SER A 48 9.23 -1.20 15.68
C SER A 48 8.92 -0.09 16.68
N ARG A 49 9.92 0.30 17.49
CA ARG A 49 9.79 1.40 18.47
C ARG A 49 10.65 2.58 18.05
N PRO A 50 10.30 3.82 18.44
CA PRO A 50 11.15 4.98 18.15
C PRO A 50 12.62 4.74 18.53
N GLY A 51 13.53 4.98 17.59
CA GLY A 51 14.96 4.74 17.74
C GLY A 51 15.46 3.32 17.40
N THR A 52 14.58 2.40 16.98
CA THR A 52 14.98 1.08 16.46
C THR A 52 15.06 1.08 14.93
N GLN A 53 15.37 -0.08 14.33
CA GLN A 53 15.12 -0.33 12.91
C GLN A 53 13.64 -0.67 12.69
N PRO A 54 13.11 -0.51 11.46
CA PRO A 54 11.78 -0.96 11.14
C PRO A 54 11.67 -2.50 11.16
N ALA A 55 10.44 -2.98 11.32
CA ALA A 55 10.09 -4.39 11.27
C ALA A 55 10.41 -4.96 9.87
N ASN A 56 11.30 -5.93 9.82
CA ASN A 56 11.64 -6.63 8.57
C ASN A 56 10.63 -7.76 8.26
N LEU A 57 10.91 -8.61 7.28
CA LEU A 57 10.05 -9.76 6.93
C LEU A 57 9.69 -10.70 8.11
N GLN A 58 10.48 -10.68 9.19
CA GLN A 58 10.26 -11.48 10.40
C GLN A 58 10.11 -10.60 11.65
N GLY A 59 9.78 -9.31 11.49
CA GLY A 59 9.78 -8.32 12.57
C GLY A 59 11.20 -8.09 13.10
N ILE A 60 11.57 -8.85 14.13
CA ILE A 60 12.92 -8.93 14.71
C ILE A 60 13.32 -10.37 15.09
N TRP A 61 12.50 -11.37 14.75
CA TRP A 61 12.61 -12.74 15.27
C TRP A 61 13.15 -13.69 14.22
N ASN A 62 14.45 -13.98 14.28
CA ASN A 62 15.11 -14.92 13.37
C ASN A 62 16.23 -15.68 14.09
N ASP A 63 16.27 -17.00 13.93
CA ASP A 63 17.28 -17.91 14.48
C ASP A 63 18.27 -18.44 13.43
N ARG A 64 18.10 -18.06 12.16
CA ARG A 64 18.90 -18.56 11.02
C ARG A 64 19.95 -17.56 10.58
N LEU A 65 21.14 -18.04 10.20
CA LEU A 65 22.17 -17.21 9.57
C LEU A 65 21.84 -16.81 8.13
N ALA A 66 21.07 -17.65 7.43
CA ALA A 66 20.57 -17.41 6.08
C ALA A 66 19.04 -17.62 6.08
N PRO A 67 18.28 -16.63 6.57
CA PRO A 67 16.82 -16.70 6.58
C PRO A 67 16.24 -16.58 5.16
N SER A 68 14.97 -16.96 5.00
CA SER A 68 14.27 -16.82 3.72
C SER A 68 14.24 -15.35 3.30
N TRP A 69 14.62 -15.07 2.04
CA TRP A 69 14.75 -13.71 1.49
C TRP A 69 15.59 -12.77 2.36
N ASP A 70 16.61 -13.33 3.04
CA ASP A 70 17.54 -12.62 3.93
C ASP A 70 16.86 -11.88 5.10
N SER A 71 15.57 -12.12 5.38
CA SER A 71 14.79 -11.36 6.36
C SER A 71 14.96 -9.83 6.15
N LYS A 72 15.02 -9.42 4.88
CA LYS A 72 15.25 -8.04 4.44
C LYS A 72 13.99 -7.18 4.57
N TYR A 73 14.06 -5.99 3.99
CA TYR A 73 12.90 -5.17 3.67
C TYR A 73 12.55 -5.41 2.21
N THR A 74 11.50 -6.20 1.97
CA THR A 74 10.89 -6.32 0.63
C THR A 74 9.80 -5.25 0.55
N ILE A 75 9.97 -4.29 -0.35
CA ILE A 75 9.24 -3.02 -0.42
C ILE A 75 8.37 -2.93 -1.69
N ASN A 76 7.87 -4.09 -2.12
CA ASN A 76 6.87 -4.24 -3.17
C ASN A 76 5.58 -4.87 -2.63
N ILE A 77 5.38 -4.88 -1.30
CA ILE A 77 4.16 -5.21 -0.56
C ILE A 77 4.47 -5.45 0.94
N ASN A 78 5.53 -6.22 1.25
CA ASN A 78 5.70 -6.81 2.57
C ASN A 78 5.99 -5.77 3.66
N THR A 79 6.94 -4.88 3.39
CA THR A 79 7.33 -3.85 4.36
C THR A 79 6.21 -2.83 4.50
N GLU A 80 5.51 -2.48 3.43
CA GLU A 80 4.34 -1.60 3.48
C GLU A 80 3.25 -2.21 4.35
N MET A 81 2.94 -3.50 4.14
CA MET A 81 1.94 -4.25 4.90
C MET A 81 2.25 -4.31 6.39
N ASN A 82 3.52 -4.41 6.78
CA ASN A 82 3.92 -4.35 8.19
C ASN A 82 3.43 -3.06 8.90
N TYR A 83 3.24 -1.97 8.14
CA TYR A 83 2.92 -0.65 8.67
C TYR A 83 1.49 -0.16 8.38
N TRP A 84 0.69 -0.87 7.58
CA TRP A 84 -0.74 -0.60 7.44
C TRP A 84 -1.48 -0.42 8.78
N PRO A 85 -1.24 -1.23 9.83
CA PRO A 85 -1.91 -1.02 11.11
C PRO A 85 -1.35 0.13 11.95
N ALA A 86 -0.20 0.73 11.60
CA ALA A 86 0.49 1.68 12.47
C ALA A 86 -0.41 2.87 12.84
N GLU A 87 -0.97 3.54 11.83
CA GLU A 87 -1.84 4.68 12.06
C GLU A 87 -3.26 4.24 12.46
N ALA A 88 -3.85 3.33 11.68
CA ALA A 88 -5.24 2.87 11.86
C ALA A 88 -5.49 2.20 13.22
N CYS A 89 -4.49 1.54 13.82
CA CYS A 89 -4.62 0.86 15.11
C CYS A 89 -4.03 1.66 16.30
N ASN A 90 -3.86 2.98 16.13
CA ASN A 90 -3.42 3.94 17.15
C ASN A 90 -2.02 3.58 17.73
N LEU A 91 -1.08 3.34 16.81
CA LEU A 91 0.31 3.01 17.07
C LEU A 91 1.26 3.91 16.26
N SER A 92 0.88 5.17 16.01
CA SER A 92 1.63 6.09 15.15
C SER A 92 3.13 6.09 15.43
N GLU A 93 3.56 6.18 16.70
CA GLU A 93 5.00 6.16 17.05
C GLU A 93 5.76 4.91 16.58
N CYS A 94 5.06 3.81 16.31
CA CYS A 94 5.69 2.60 15.81
C CYS A 94 6.10 2.72 14.34
N ALA A 95 5.57 3.69 13.58
CA ALA A 95 6.02 3.97 12.21
C ALA A 95 7.27 4.87 12.14
N ASP A 96 7.74 5.44 13.25
CA ASP A 96 8.95 6.29 13.27
C ASP A 96 10.20 5.59 12.68
N PRO A 97 10.47 4.30 12.97
CA PRO A 97 11.57 3.58 12.33
C PRO A 97 11.44 3.42 10.81
N LEU A 98 10.22 3.26 10.29
CA LEU A 98 9.98 3.21 8.84
C LEU A 98 10.30 4.57 8.22
N ILE A 99 9.80 5.64 8.82
CA ILE A 99 10.05 7.01 8.35
C ILE A 99 11.56 7.29 8.30
N ALA A 100 12.30 6.96 9.36
CA ALA A 100 13.75 7.12 9.39
C ALA A 100 14.46 6.28 8.31
N MET A 101 14.00 5.05 8.05
CA MET A 101 14.52 4.22 6.96
C MET A 101 14.27 4.87 5.59
N VAL A 102 13.08 5.41 5.35
CA VAL A 102 12.71 6.06 4.08
C VAL A 102 13.50 7.37 3.91
N GLU A 103 13.72 8.15 4.97
CA GLU A 103 14.61 9.31 4.93
C GLU A 103 16.03 8.94 4.47
N ASP A 104 16.63 7.90 5.07
CA ASP A 104 17.96 7.44 4.66
C ASP A 104 17.97 6.88 3.24
N LEU A 105 16.95 6.08 2.89
CA LEU A 105 16.80 5.48 1.56
C LEU A 105 16.58 6.54 0.48
N SER A 106 15.93 7.66 0.80
CA SER A 106 15.80 8.78 -0.12
C SER A 106 17.16 9.38 -0.49
N ARG A 107 18.12 9.40 0.44
CA ARG A 107 19.47 9.92 0.19
C ARG A 107 20.29 8.96 -0.66
N THR A 108 20.24 7.66 -0.38
CA THR A 108 20.95 6.66 -1.18
C THR A 108 20.31 6.45 -2.55
N GLY A 109 18.99 6.59 -2.64
CA GLY A 109 18.21 6.54 -3.87
C GLY A 109 18.52 7.66 -4.85
N ILE A 110 18.94 8.85 -4.40
CA ILE A 110 19.42 9.94 -5.28
C ILE A 110 20.63 9.49 -6.09
N ALA A 111 21.58 8.78 -5.46
CA ALA A 111 22.76 8.28 -6.17
C ALA A 111 22.36 7.25 -7.23
N VAL A 112 21.42 6.35 -6.92
CA VAL A 112 20.91 5.36 -7.88
C VAL A 112 20.16 6.03 -9.04
N ALA A 113 19.29 7.01 -8.75
CA ALA A 113 18.60 7.80 -9.78
C ALA A 113 19.61 8.44 -10.74
N LYS A 114 20.70 9.00 -10.20
CA LYS A 114 21.72 9.65 -11.01
C LYS A 114 22.58 8.65 -11.80
N ASP A 115 23.07 7.61 -11.16
CA ASP A 115 24.05 6.69 -11.76
C ASP A 115 23.40 5.72 -12.76
N HIS A 116 22.17 5.28 -12.51
CA HIS A 116 21.51 4.26 -13.33
C HIS A 116 20.60 4.88 -14.40
N TYR A 117 19.97 6.02 -14.09
CA TYR A 117 18.98 6.66 -14.96
C TYR A 117 19.41 8.03 -15.47
N ASN A 118 20.49 8.61 -14.93
CA ASN A 118 20.89 10.00 -15.20
C ASN A 118 19.76 11.02 -14.94
N MET A 119 18.91 10.74 -13.96
CA MET A 119 17.77 11.58 -13.56
C MET A 119 18.00 12.19 -12.18
N ASN A 120 17.34 13.32 -11.93
CA ASN A 120 17.27 13.91 -10.59
C ASN A 120 16.14 13.25 -9.77
N GLY A 121 16.07 13.57 -8.47
CA GLY A 121 15.13 12.94 -7.55
C GLY A 121 15.69 11.64 -6.96
N TRP A 122 14.81 10.82 -6.38
CA TRP A 122 15.20 9.52 -5.83
C TRP A 122 14.21 8.42 -6.23
N LEU A 123 14.73 7.19 -6.26
CA LEU A 123 13.91 5.98 -6.31
C LEU A 123 14.51 4.88 -5.44
N ALA A 124 13.72 3.86 -5.19
CA ALA A 124 14.19 2.57 -4.68
C ALA A 124 13.43 1.45 -5.40
N HIS A 125 14.11 0.30 -5.55
CA HIS A 125 13.55 -0.88 -6.21
C HIS A 125 12.77 -1.77 -5.23
N HIS A 126 12.54 -3.04 -5.54
CA HIS A 126 11.68 -3.93 -4.75
C HIS A 126 12.26 -4.37 -3.40
N ASN A 127 13.55 -4.14 -3.12
CA ASN A 127 14.19 -4.57 -1.88
C ASN A 127 15.20 -3.55 -1.37
N THR A 128 15.32 -3.46 -0.04
CA THR A 128 16.42 -2.80 0.66
C THR A 128 16.85 -3.60 1.90
N ASP A 129 17.86 -3.12 2.62
CA ASP A 129 18.42 -3.76 3.81
C ASP A 129 18.91 -2.72 4.84
N ILE A 130 19.64 -3.18 5.85
CA ILE A 130 20.18 -2.32 6.91
C ILE A 130 21.15 -1.25 6.38
N TRP A 131 21.73 -1.45 5.19
CA TRP A 131 22.65 -0.53 4.54
C TRP A 131 21.96 0.46 3.60
N ARG A 132 20.64 0.40 3.49
CA ARG A 132 19.82 1.30 2.66
C ARG A 132 20.18 1.23 1.18
N GLY A 133 20.47 0.02 0.69
CA GLY A 133 20.63 -0.20 -0.74
C GLY A 133 19.35 0.10 -1.51
N ALA A 134 19.43 0.95 -2.54
CA ALA A 134 18.28 1.33 -3.39
C ALA A 134 18.38 0.77 -4.82
N ALA A 135 19.51 0.15 -5.18
CA ALA A 135 19.76 -0.43 -6.49
C ALA A 135 18.94 -1.72 -6.70
N PRO A 136 18.61 -2.10 -7.96
CA PRO A 136 17.89 -3.34 -8.22
C PRO A 136 18.75 -4.54 -7.84
N ILE A 137 18.14 -5.56 -7.23
CA ILE A 137 18.83 -6.80 -6.81
C ILE A 137 18.19 -8.05 -7.44
N ASN A 138 18.80 -9.20 -7.22
CA ASN A 138 18.35 -10.51 -7.71
C ASN A 138 18.42 -10.64 -9.24
N ASN A 139 17.31 -10.48 -9.96
CA ASN A 139 17.23 -10.75 -11.40
C ASN A 139 16.51 -9.61 -12.12
N SER A 140 16.89 -9.33 -13.36
CA SER A 140 16.33 -8.23 -14.16
C SER A 140 14.83 -8.35 -14.43
N ASN A 141 14.25 -9.56 -14.40
CA ASN A 141 12.83 -9.77 -14.68
C ASN A 141 11.88 -9.37 -13.54
N HIS A 142 12.37 -9.19 -12.31
CA HIS A 142 11.56 -8.75 -11.16
C HIS A 142 12.26 -7.67 -10.32
N GLY A 143 13.59 -7.68 -10.27
CA GLY A 143 14.38 -6.72 -9.51
C GLY A 143 14.40 -5.30 -10.08
N ILE A 144 14.12 -5.15 -11.38
CA ILE A 144 13.89 -3.84 -12.00
C ILE A 144 12.39 -3.53 -11.89
N TRP A 145 11.98 -3.18 -10.67
CA TRP A 145 10.68 -2.59 -10.35
C TRP A 145 10.94 -1.27 -9.63
N VAL A 146 10.53 -0.14 -10.20
CA VAL A 146 11.10 1.18 -9.84
C VAL A 146 10.26 1.99 -8.84
N THR A 147 9.12 1.48 -8.43
CA THR A 147 8.11 2.21 -7.66
C THR A 147 8.12 1.93 -6.15
N GLY A 148 9.12 1.21 -5.63
CA GLY A 148 9.23 0.91 -4.19
C GLY A 148 9.39 2.14 -3.31
N GLY A 149 10.27 3.07 -3.72
CA GLY A 149 10.40 4.35 -3.02
C GLY A 149 9.11 5.20 -3.05
N ALA A 150 8.39 5.15 -4.18
CA ALA A 150 7.13 5.86 -4.33
C ALA A 150 6.02 5.27 -3.44
N TRP A 151 5.91 3.94 -3.36
CA TRP A 151 4.94 3.29 -2.48
C TRP A 151 5.26 3.54 -1.01
N LEU A 152 6.53 3.42 -0.59
CA LEU A 152 6.94 3.77 0.77
C LEU A 152 6.57 5.22 1.14
N SER A 153 6.65 6.15 0.18
CA SER A 153 6.25 7.54 0.39
C SER A 153 4.77 7.71 0.76
N GLN A 154 3.90 6.77 0.38
CA GLN A 154 2.49 6.75 0.81
C GLN A 154 2.36 6.58 2.34
N ASN A 155 3.18 5.73 2.96
CA ASN A 155 3.17 5.54 4.41
C ASN A 155 3.59 6.83 5.14
N ILE A 156 4.52 7.59 4.55
CA ILE A 156 4.95 8.89 5.07
C ILE A 156 3.82 9.93 4.96
N TRP A 157 3.11 9.93 3.82
CA TRP A 157 1.94 10.78 3.63
C TRP A 157 0.81 10.44 4.61
N TRP A 158 0.53 9.16 4.85
CA TRP A 158 -0.47 8.73 5.83
C TRP A 158 -0.16 9.25 7.24
N ARG A 159 1.11 9.24 7.68
CA ARG A 159 1.47 9.84 8.98
C ARG A 159 0.96 11.28 9.08
N TYR A 160 1.12 12.09 8.04
CA TYR A 160 0.56 13.44 8.01
C TYR A 160 -0.98 13.41 8.03
N GLN A 161 -1.63 12.62 7.16
CA GLN A 161 -3.09 12.57 7.08
C GLN A 161 -3.76 12.19 8.41
N PHE A 162 -3.17 11.26 9.17
CA PHE A 162 -3.70 10.83 10.46
C PHE A 162 -3.43 11.82 11.61
N THR A 163 -2.34 12.59 11.54
CA THR A 163 -1.92 13.46 12.66
C THR A 163 -2.22 14.94 12.43
N GLY A 164 -2.31 15.38 11.18
CA GLY A 164 -2.37 16.79 10.80
C GLY A 164 -1.10 17.59 11.14
N ASP A 165 0.03 16.91 11.41
CA ASP A 165 1.26 17.59 11.84
C ASP A 165 1.94 18.31 10.66
N ILE A 166 1.72 19.63 10.60
CA ILE A 166 2.28 20.51 9.57
C ILE A 166 3.82 20.63 9.67
N GLN A 167 4.39 20.48 10.87
CA GLN A 167 5.84 20.51 11.02
C GLN A 167 6.45 19.24 10.42
N PHE A 168 5.90 18.07 10.75
CA PHE A 168 6.29 16.79 10.13
C PHE A 168 6.11 16.84 8.60
N LEU A 169 4.98 17.39 8.12
CA LEU A 169 4.74 17.58 6.70
C LEU A 169 5.86 18.39 6.03
N ARG A 170 6.22 19.54 6.63
CA ARG A 170 7.22 20.45 6.07
C ARG A 170 8.65 19.90 6.13
N GLU A 171 9.02 19.28 7.25
CA GLU A 171 10.41 18.95 7.55
C GLU A 171 10.80 17.54 7.07
N THR A 172 9.85 16.61 7.02
CA THR A 172 10.11 15.20 6.68
C THR A 172 9.31 14.74 5.46
N ALA A 173 7.98 14.82 5.50
CA ALA A 173 7.17 14.16 4.48
C ALA A 173 7.29 14.81 3.10
N TYR A 174 7.21 16.13 3.04
CA TYR A 174 7.22 16.86 1.78
C TYR A 174 8.56 16.72 1.02
N PRO A 175 9.74 16.87 1.63
CA PRO A 175 11.01 16.60 0.94
C PRO A 175 11.09 15.22 0.28
N ILE A 176 10.59 14.17 0.96
CA ILE A 176 10.59 12.79 0.44
C ILE A 176 9.66 12.68 -0.77
N LEU A 177 8.42 13.15 -0.64
CA LEU A 177 7.40 13.14 -1.70
C LEU A 177 7.85 13.95 -2.92
N ARG A 178 8.40 15.14 -2.68
CA ARG A 178 8.90 16.06 -3.71
C ARG A 178 10.00 15.41 -4.54
N GLU A 179 11.04 14.87 -3.90
CA GLU A 179 12.18 14.29 -4.62
C GLU A 179 11.80 12.99 -5.34
N ALA A 180 10.88 12.18 -4.79
CA ALA A 180 10.34 11.02 -5.50
C ALA A 180 9.57 11.47 -6.76
N SER A 181 8.72 12.50 -6.63
CA SER A 181 7.97 13.05 -7.75
C SER A 181 8.88 13.60 -8.85
N VAL A 182 9.94 14.32 -8.48
CA VAL A 182 10.95 14.84 -9.42
C VAL A 182 11.55 13.72 -10.27
N PHE A 183 11.84 12.55 -9.70
CA PHE A 183 12.30 11.40 -10.49
C PHE A 183 11.26 11.00 -11.56
N PHE A 184 10.00 10.81 -11.16
CA PHE A 184 8.97 10.37 -12.09
C PHE A 184 8.56 11.42 -13.15
N THR A 185 8.79 12.72 -12.92
CA THR A 185 8.62 13.73 -13.98
C THR A 185 9.56 13.51 -15.17
N GLN A 186 10.71 12.87 -14.95
CA GLN A 186 11.71 12.57 -15.97
C GLN A 186 11.62 11.11 -16.46
N TYR A 187 11.14 10.20 -15.62
CA TYR A 187 11.06 8.77 -15.93
C TYR A 187 9.87 8.40 -16.82
N LEU A 188 8.74 9.12 -16.68
CA LEU A 188 7.57 8.92 -17.52
C LEU A 188 7.88 9.28 -18.98
N THR A 189 7.60 8.35 -19.90
CA THR A 189 7.79 8.52 -21.35
C THR A 189 6.45 8.40 -22.09
N PRO A 190 6.26 9.06 -23.24
CA PRO A 190 5.10 8.81 -24.09
C PRO A 190 4.98 7.33 -24.47
N ASP A 191 3.76 6.79 -24.44
CA ASP A 191 3.50 5.46 -24.98
C ASP A 191 3.72 5.43 -26.50
N LYS A 192 4.14 4.28 -27.01
CA LYS A 192 4.43 4.10 -28.43
C LYS A 192 3.16 4.08 -29.29
N ASN A 193 2.07 3.52 -28.78
CA ASN A 193 0.81 3.36 -29.51
C ASN A 193 -0.15 4.55 -29.23
N HIS A 194 -0.05 5.13 -28.04
CA HIS A 194 -0.85 6.23 -27.51
C HIS A 194 0.06 7.38 -27.03
N PRO A 195 0.70 8.13 -27.94
CA PRO A 195 1.72 9.15 -27.59
C PRO A 195 1.19 10.32 -26.74
N GLU A 196 -0.13 10.44 -26.58
CA GLU A 196 -0.79 11.34 -25.64
C GLU A 196 -0.70 10.89 -24.17
N LEU A 197 -0.52 9.58 -23.94
CA LEU A 197 -0.37 8.96 -22.63
C LEU A 197 1.10 8.85 -22.24
N LEU A 198 1.36 8.92 -20.94
CA LEU A 198 2.65 8.72 -20.31
C LEU A 198 2.66 7.38 -19.58
N ILE A 199 3.70 6.59 -19.81
CA ILE A 199 3.93 5.30 -19.17
C ILE A 199 5.29 5.28 -18.46
N SER A 200 5.42 4.47 -17.41
CA SER A 200 6.71 4.13 -16.80
C SER A 200 7.34 2.92 -17.48
N GLY A 201 8.66 2.82 -17.44
CA GLY A 201 9.36 1.59 -17.79
C GLY A 201 10.79 1.85 -18.29
N PRO A 202 11.66 0.82 -18.25
CA PRO A 202 11.36 -0.57 -17.95
C PRO A 202 11.01 -0.83 -16.47
N SER A 203 10.01 -1.69 -16.21
CA SER A 203 9.55 -2.08 -14.87
C SER A 203 8.97 -3.50 -14.94
N ASN A 204 8.17 -3.92 -13.97
CA ASN A 204 7.36 -5.15 -14.04
C ASN A 204 6.07 -5.01 -13.23
N SER A 205 5.10 -5.88 -13.45
CA SER A 205 4.07 -6.15 -12.44
C SER A 205 4.62 -7.20 -11.47
N PRO A 206 4.96 -6.86 -10.20
CA PRO A 206 5.59 -7.82 -9.29
C PRO A 206 4.68 -9.03 -9.05
N GLU A 207 5.12 -10.29 -9.23
CA GLU A 207 6.30 -10.78 -9.95
C GLU A 207 5.84 -11.65 -11.12
N ASN A 208 4.94 -11.09 -11.94
CA ASN A 208 4.24 -11.72 -13.06
C ASN A 208 4.69 -11.12 -14.41
N GLY A 209 4.76 -11.92 -15.48
CA GLY A 209 5.01 -11.43 -16.85
C GLY A 209 6.43 -10.93 -17.18
N GLY A 210 7.28 -10.61 -16.20
CA GLY A 210 8.67 -10.18 -16.41
C GLY A 210 8.83 -8.68 -16.70
N LEU A 211 9.96 -8.28 -17.31
CA LEU A 211 10.25 -6.87 -17.58
C LEU A 211 9.40 -6.32 -18.73
N GLU A 212 8.79 -5.16 -18.52
CA GLU A 212 7.83 -4.56 -19.44
C GLU A 212 7.82 -3.02 -19.39
N MET A 213 6.96 -2.43 -20.23
CA MET A 213 6.67 -1.00 -20.27
C MET A 213 5.21 -0.79 -19.88
N GLY A 214 5.00 0.01 -18.84
CA GLY A 214 3.69 0.47 -18.40
C GLY A 214 2.85 -0.53 -17.59
N PRO A 215 3.39 -1.22 -16.56
CA PRO A 215 2.53 -2.02 -15.68
C PRO A 215 1.52 -1.12 -14.94
N THR A 216 0.27 -1.58 -14.81
CA THR A 216 -0.82 -0.80 -14.19
C THR A 216 -0.47 -0.33 -12.77
N MET A 217 0.19 -1.19 -11.99
CA MET A 217 0.62 -0.88 -10.62
C MET A 217 1.50 0.37 -10.55
N ASP A 218 2.48 0.51 -11.46
CA ASP A 218 3.37 1.66 -11.46
C ASP A 218 2.57 2.95 -11.65
N HIS A 219 1.64 2.96 -12.59
CA HIS A 219 0.87 4.16 -12.91
C HIS A 219 -0.04 4.58 -11.76
N GLN A 220 -0.65 3.62 -11.06
CA GLN A 220 -1.44 3.88 -9.85
C GLN A 220 -0.58 4.51 -8.74
N ILE A 221 0.60 3.93 -8.48
CA ILE A 221 1.53 4.45 -7.46
C ILE A 221 2.02 5.86 -7.83
N ILE A 222 2.41 6.09 -9.09
CA ILE A 222 2.92 7.39 -9.53
C ILE A 222 1.83 8.46 -9.49
N ARG A 223 0.58 8.14 -9.89
CA ARG A 223 -0.56 9.06 -9.73
C ARG A 223 -0.78 9.41 -8.26
N ASN A 224 -0.79 8.42 -7.36
CA ASN A 224 -0.94 8.68 -5.93
C ASN A 224 0.19 9.58 -5.39
N LEU A 225 1.44 9.30 -5.74
CA LEU A 225 2.60 10.11 -5.38
C LEU A 225 2.46 11.56 -5.85
N PHE A 226 2.09 11.77 -7.12
CA PHE A 226 1.89 13.11 -7.67
C PHE A 226 0.76 13.85 -6.97
N SER A 227 -0.37 13.17 -6.74
CA SER A 227 -1.52 13.74 -6.02
C SER A 227 -1.12 14.18 -4.60
N ASN A 228 -0.47 13.31 -3.84
CA ASN A 228 -0.04 13.61 -2.47
C ASN A 228 1.00 14.75 -2.46
N THR A 229 1.90 14.79 -3.44
CA THR A 229 2.92 15.86 -3.54
C THR A 229 2.29 17.21 -3.88
N ILE A 230 1.31 17.24 -4.78
CA ILE A 230 0.53 18.45 -5.10
C ILE A 230 -0.18 18.95 -3.84
N GLU A 231 -0.91 18.08 -3.16
CA GLU A 231 -1.67 18.45 -1.95
C GLU A 231 -0.75 18.96 -0.84
N ALA A 232 0.36 18.25 -0.57
CA ALA A 232 1.36 18.66 0.40
C ALA A 232 1.95 20.05 0.08
N ALA A 233 2.32 20.29 -1.18
CA ALA A 233 2.88 21.57 -1.61
C ALA A 233 1.88 22.73 -1.47
N GLU A 234 0.61 22.48 -1.80
CA GLU A 234 -0.47 23.47 -1.68
C GLU A 234 -0.77 23.82 -0.21
N ILE A 235 -0.79 22.82 0.68
CA ILE A 235 -0.93 23.02 2.14
C ILE A 235 0.21 23.89 2.67
N LEU A 236 1.44 23.65 2.19
CA LEU A 236 2.63 24.36 2.63
C LEU A 236 2.83 25.72 1.93
N GLY A 237 2.15 25.97 0.81
CA GLY A 237 2.33 27.16 -0.02
C GLY A 237 3.72 27.25 -0.65
N THR A 238 4.24 26.13 -1.19
CA THR A 238 5.60 26.01 -1.76
C THR A 238 5.60 25.36 -3.16
N ASP A 239 6.73 25.47 -3.87
CA ASP A 239 7.03 24.75 -5.13
C ASP A 239 5.96 24.87 -6.23
N GLU A 240 5.44 26.09 -6.44
CA GLU A 240 4.41 26.40 -7.45
C GLU A 240 4.74 25.86 -8.85
N GLU A 241 6.01 25.93 -9.27
CA GLU A 241 6.46 25.43 -10.57
C GLU A 241 6.34 23.90 -10.68
N LEU A 242 6.76 23.17 -9.64
CA LEU A 242 6.63 21.72 -9.59
C LEU A 242 5.16 21.32 -9.56
N VAL A 243 4.33 21.99 -8.75
CA VAL A 243 2.89 21.74 -8.71
C VAL A 243 2.25 21.91 -10.09
N ALA A 244 2.61 22.97 -10.82
CA ALA A 244 2.12 23.20 -12.18
C ALA A 244 2.57 22.09 -13.16
N GLU A 245 3.80 21.62 -13.03
CA GLU A 245 4.31 20.50 -13.83
C GLU A 245 3.59 19.19 -13.50
N LEU A 246 3.44 18.83 -12.22
CA LEU A 246 2.75 17.62 -11.79
C LEU A 246 1.29 17.63 -12.24
N LYS A 247 0.57 18.76 -12.11
CA LYS A 247 -0.80 18.92 -12.61
C LYS A 247 -0.91 18.76 -14.13
N ARG A 248 0.15 19.09 -14.88
CA ARG A 248 0.20 18.90 -16.34
C ARG A 248 0.47 17.45 -16.73
N LEU A 249 1.30 16.74 -15.97
CA LEU A 249 1.69 15.35 -16.25
C LEU A 249 0.66 14.34 -15.74
N TYR A 250 0.11 14.55 -14.55
CA TYR A 250 -0.85 13.67 -13.87
C TYR A 250 -1.98 13.14 -14.79
N PRO A 251 -2.75 13.99 -15.50
CA PRO A 251 -3.86 13.50 -16.32
C PRO A 251 -3.42 12.76 -17.59
N LYS A 252 -2.11 12.73 -17.89
CA LYS A 252 -1.56 11.99 -19.02
C LYS A 252 -1.03 10.62 -18.62
N ILE A 253 -0.82 10.35 -17.33
CA ILE A 253 -0.37 9.02 -16.88
C ILE A 253 -1.45 8.00 -17.29
N ALA A 254 -1.05 6.92 -17.96
CA ALA A 254 -1.99 5.96 -18.52
C ALA A 254 -3.00 5.46 -17.48
N PRO A 255 -4.32 5.54 -17.76
CA PRO A 255 -5.36 5.27 -16.77
C PRO A 255 -5.54 3.78 -16.52
N ASN A 256 -6.27 3.45 -15.45
CA ASN A 256 -6.81 2.11 -15.25
C ASN A 256 -7.76 1.74 -16.40
N GLN A 257 -7.69 0.50 -16.89
CA GLN A 257 -8.49 0.00 -18.00
C GLN A 257 -9.25 -1.28 -17.62
N ILE A 258 -10.44 -1.44 -18.19
CA ILE A 258 -11.24 -2.66 -18.08
C ILE A 258 -11.04 -3.46 -19.37
N GLY A 259 -10.61 -4.71 -19.23
CA GLY A 259 -10.31 -5.59 -20.36
C GLY A 259 -11.51 -6.39 -20.87
N GLN A 260 -11.24 -7.27 -21.83
CA GLN A 260 -12.24 -8.06 -22.55
C GLN A 260 -13.05 -9.01 -21.67
N TYR A 261 -12.54 -9.40 -20.50
CA TYR A 261 -13.23 -10.24 -19.53
C TYR A 261 -13.99 -9.42 -18.49
N GLY A 262 -13.94 -8.08 -18.57
CA GLY A 262 -14.44 -7.16 -17.55
C GLY A 262 -13.47 -6.95 -16.39
N GLN A 263 -12.26 -7.51 -16.47
CA GLN A 263 -11.23 -7.46 -15.44
C GLN A 263 -10.49 -6.11 -15.44
N LEU A 264 -9.97 -5.69 -14.30
CA LEU A 264 -8.99 -4.61 -14.26
C LEU A 264 -7.68 -5.11 -14.89
N GLN A 265 -7.20 -4.44 -15.95
CA GLN A 265 -6.01 -4.91 -16.66
C GLN A 265 -4.74 -4.77 -15.83
N GLU A 266 -3.93 -5.83 -15.75
CA GLU A 266 -2.60 -5.81 -15.13
C GLU A 266 -1.58 -5.09 -16.01
N TRP A 267 -1.82 -5.07 -17.31
CA TRP A 267 -0.93 -4.53 -18.35
C TRP A 267 -1.64 -3.53 -19.26
N MET A 268 -0.85 -2.72 -19.99
CA MET A 268 -1.41 -1.82 -21.01
C MET A 268 -2.15 -2.57 -22.13
N GLU A 269 -1.67 -3.75 -22.50
CA GLU A 269 -2.36 -4.62 -23.44
C GLU A 269 -3.34 -5.55 -22.72
N ASP A 270 -4.51 -5.74 -23.34
CA ASP A 270 -5.55 -6.66 -22.88
C ASP A 270 -5.15 -8.14 -23.04
N LYS A 271 -4.23 -8.59 -22.20
CA LYS A 271 -3.60 -9.93 -22.26
C LYS A 271 -3.70 -10.72 -20.96
N ASP A 272 -4.51 -10.24 -20.01
CA ASP A 272 -4.77 -10.93 -18.74
C ASP A 272 -5.30 -12.34 -18.99
N ASP A 273 -4.84 -13.29 -18.17
CA ASP A 273 -5.29 -14.67 -18.22
C ASP A 273 -6.28 -14.91 -17.07
N PRO A 274 -7.56 -15.22 -17.37
CA PRO A 274 -8.58 -15.43 -16.35
C PRO A 274 -8.30 -16.63 -15.43
N GLU A 275 -7.44 -17.57 -15.85
CA GLU A 275 -7.05 -18.75 -15.09
C GLU A 275 -5.76 -18.54 -14.28
N ASN A 276 -5.25 -17.31 -14.20
CA ASN A 276 -4.01 -17.00 -13.50
C ASN A 276 -4.22 -16.92 -11.98
N GLU A 277 -3.67 -17.90 -11.25
CA GLU A 277 -3.67 -17.97 -9.78
C GLU A 277 -2.39 -17.36 -9.15
N HIS A 278 -1.71 -16.42 -9.82
CA HIS A 278 -0.49 -15.81 -9.28
C HIS A 278 -0.74 -15.15 -7.92
N ARG A 279 0.13 -15.36 -6.93
CA ARG A 279 -0.09 -14.84 -5.57
C ARG A 279 -0.20 -13.31 -5.42
N HIS A 280 0.27 -12.54 -6.42
CA HIS A 280 0.27 -11.08 -6.39
C HIS A 280 -0.87 -10.53 -7.24
N VAL A 281 -1.54 -9.51 -6.70
CA VAL A 281 -2.57 -8.67 -7.34
C VAL A 281 -2.08 -7.24 -7.47
N SER A 282 -0.90 -7.08 -8.03
CA SER A 282 -0.19 -5.79 -8.09
C SER A 282 -1.01 -4.68 -8.75
N HIS A 283 -1.81 -5.00 -9.76
CA HIS A 283 -2.70 -4.07 -10.45
C HIS A 283 -3.93 -3.63 -9.63
N LEU A 284 -4.23 -4.31 -8.50
CA LEU A 284 -5.25 -3.90 -7.54
C LEU A 284 -4.71 -2.93 -6.47
N TRP A 285 -3.45 -2.49 -6.57
CA TRP A 285 -2.87 -1.52 -5.63
C TRP A 285 -3.74 -0.27 -5.48
N GLY A 286 -4.34 0.23 -6.56
CA GLY A 286 -5.22 1.39 -6.58
C GLY A 286 -6.51 1.22 -5.78
N LEU A 287 -6.93 -0.03 -5.52
CA LEU A 287 -8.05 -0.39 -4.62
C LEU A 287 -7.59 -0.43 -3.17
N HIS A 288 -6.45 -1.06 -2.89
CA HIS A 288 -5.77 -1.02 -1.61
C HIS A 288 -4.28 -1.35 -1.78
N PRO A 289 -3.35 -0.61 -1.15
CA PRO A 289 -3.55 0.52 -0.22
C PRO A 289 -3.79 1.89 -0.88
N GLY A 290 -3.83 1.95 -2.22
CA GLY A 290 -4.28 3.11 -2.95
C GLY A 290 -5.74 3.47 -2.66
N ASN A 291 -6.17 4.61 -3.20
CA ASN A 291 -7.53 5.13 -3.03
C ASN A 291 -8.12 5.66 -4.35
N GLU A 292 -7.54 5.25 -5.48
CA GLU A 292 -8.02 5.66 -6.81
C GLU A 292 -9.24 4.83 -7.24
N ILE A 293 -9.29 3.56 -6.83
CA ILE A 293 -10.40 2.64 -7.12
C ILE A 293 -11.22 2.48 -5.85
N HIS A 294 -12.48 2.90 -5.87
CA HIS A 294 -13.35 2.86 -4.71
C HIS A 294 -14.82 2.58 -5.11
N PRO A 295 -15.56 1.70 -4.41
CA PRO A 295 -16.94 1.32 -4.77
C PRO A 295 -17.91 2.50 -4.91
N LEU A 296 -17.71 3.55 -4.11
CA LEU A 296 -18.59 4.73 -4.14
C LEU A 296 -18.27 5.74 -5.24
N THR A 297 -17.03 5.82 -5.74
CA THR A 297 -16.61 6.90 -6.67
C THR A 297 -16.19 6.38 -8.04
N THR A 298 -15.74 5.13 -8.13
CA THR A 298 -15.37 4.45 -9.38
C THR A 298 -15.96 3.02 -9.39
N PRO A 299 -17.28 2.86 -9.29
CA PRO A 299 -17.92 1.54 -9.15
C PRO A 299 -17.54 0.59 -10.29
N GLU A 300 -17.46 1.07 -11.54
CA GLU A 300 -17.09 0.22 -12.69
C GLU A 300 -15.69 -0.40 -12.54
N LEU A 301 -14.71 0.37 -12.06
CA LEU A 301 -13.36 -0.15 -11.77
C LEU A 301 -13.33 -1.03 -10.51
N ALA A 302 -14.17 -0.71 -9.52
CA ALA A 302 -14.29 -1.49 -8.28
C ALA A 302 -15.08 -2.79 -8.48
N ASP A 303 -15.88 -2.92 -9.53
CA ASP A 303 -16.52 -4.18 -9.89
C ASP A 303 -15.59 -5.06 -10.73
N ALA A 304 -14.64 -4.45 -11.45
CA ALA A 304 -13.68 -5.13 -12.31
C ALA A 304 -12.68 -6.06 -11.58
N TRP A 305 -12.57 -5.98 -10.24
CA TRP A 305 -11.79 -6.98 -9.47
C TRP A 305 -12.61 -8.23 -9.13
N ARG A 306 -13.95 -8.11 -9.06
CA ARG A 306 -14.86 -9.17 -8.55
C ARG A 306 -15.01 -10.35 -9.49
N ILE A 307 -14.40 -10.30 -10.68
CA ILE A 307 -14.50 -11.36 -11.69
C ILE A 307 -13.59 -12.55 -11.32
N PHE A 308 -12.64 -12.36 -10.41
CA PHE A 308 -11.83 -13.43 -9.84
C PHE A 308 -12.43 -13.89 -8.51
N ASP A 309 -13.46 -14.74 -8.58
CA ASP A 309 -14.27 -15.26 -7.46
C ASP A 309 -13.49 -16.06 -6.38
N GLU A 310 -12.17 -16.27 -6.51
CA GLU A 310 -11.39 -17.16 -5.63
C GLU A 310 -10.31 -16.46 -4.77
N TRP A 311 -10.24 -15.12 -4.77
CA TRP A 311 -9.23 -14.40 -3.99
C TRP A 311 -9.71 -14.09 -2.56
N GLU A 312 -10.01 -15.14 -1.78
CA GLU A 312 -10.43 -15.04 -0.35
C GLU A 312 -9.42 -14.26 0.52
N LEU A 313 -8.16 -14.14 0.10
CA LEU A 313 -7.12 -13.40 0.83
C LEU A 313 -7.29 -11.87 0.81
N LEU A 314 -8.03 -11.31 -0.16
CA LEU A 314 -8.30 -9.88 -0.24
C LEU A 314 -9.52 -9.44 0.59
N GLU A 315 -10.46 -10.34 0.89
CA GLU A 315 -11.64 -10.00 1.72
C GLU A 315 -11.24 -9.49 3.12
N PHE A 316 -10.07 -9.89 3.64
CA PHE A 316 -9.56 -9.40 4.93
C PHE A 316 -8.72 -8.12 4.84
N SER A 317 -8.25 -7.72 3.66
CA SER A 317 -7.40 -6.53 3.46
C SER A 317 -8.19 -5.33 2.91
N VAL A 318 -9.33 -5.60 2.26
CA VAL A 318 -10.17 -4.58 1.60
C VAL A 318 -11.47 -4.41 2.38
N VAL A 319 -11.35 -3.90 3.60
CA VAL A 319 -12.45 -3.10 4.17
C VAL A 319 -12.01 -1.64 4.08
N PRO A 320 -12.42 -0.90 3.03
CA PRO A 320 -12.14 0.53 2.98
C PRO A 320 -12.71 1.16 4.24
N VAL A 321 -11.85 1.74 5.08
CA VAL A 321 -12.28 2.55 6.21
C VAL A 321 -12.95 3.78 5.62
N PRO A 322 -14.27 3.97 5.79
CA PRO A 322 -14.94 5.07 5.13
C PRO A 322 -14.44 6.39 5.70
N ALA A 323 -14.21 7.38 4.83
CA ALA A 323 -13.60 8.66 5.18
C ALA A 323 -14.36 9.44 6.27
N ASN A 324 -15.62 9.08 6.52
CA ASN A 324 -16.46 9.62 7.59
C ASN A 324 -17.65 8.68 7.91
N GLN A 325 -18.39 9.01 8.97
CA GLN A 325 -19.57 8.25 9.43
C GLN A 325 -20.68 8.11 8.36
N GLU A 326 -20.84 9.11 7.48
CA GLU A 326 -21.89 9.13 6.46
C GLU A 326 -21.58 8.16 5.30
N ALA A 327 -20.29 8.05 4.95
CA ALA A 327 -19.80 7.06 3.99
C ALA A 327 -19.92 5.63 4.55
N LEU A 328 -19.68 5.44 5.85
CA LEU A 328 -19.85 4.15 6.53
C LEU A 328 -21.32 3.72 6.56
N ALA A 329 -22.23 4.63 6.91
CA ALA A 329 -23.67 4.40 6.86
C ALA A 329 -24.16 4.01 5.46
N THR A 330 -23.59 4.64 4.42
CA THR A 330 -23.93 4.36 3.02
C THR A 330 -23.45 2.98 2.57
N ALA A 331 -22.21 2.60 2.93
CA ALA A 331 -21.64 1.29 2.57
C ALA A 331 -22.40 0.13 3.24
N VAL A 332 -22.82 0.31 4.50
CA VAL A 332 -23.65 -0.65 5.24
C VAL A 332 -25.02 -0.81 4.57
N LYS A 333 -25.70 0.29 4.24
CA LYS A 333 -27.01 0.26 3.58
C LYS A 333 -26.99 -0.40 2.20
N LYS A 334 -25.88 -0.27 1.46
CA LYS A 334 -25.71 -0.92 0.16
C LYS A 334 -25.32 -2.39 0.24
N LYS A 335 -25.19 -2.97 1.44
CA LYS A 335 -24.70 -4.34 1.69
C LYS A 335 -23.27 -4.58 1.17
N GLU A 336 -22.51 -3.51 1.00
CA GLU A 336 -21.09 -3.54 0.60
C GLU A 336 -20.18 -3.83 1.80
N LEU A 337 -20.72 -3.78 3.03
CA LEU A 337 -20.03 -4.00 4.29
C LEU A 337 -20.99 -4.70 5.27
N LYS A 338 -20.62 -5.90 5.76
CA LYS A 338 -21.37 -6.59 6.82
C LYS A 338 -20.79 -6.24 8.18
N LEU A 339 -21.54 -5.47 8.97
CA LEU A 339 -21.23 -5.22 10.38
C LEU A 339 -22.04 -6.17 11.28
N SER A 340 -21.53 -6.46 12.47
CA SER A 340 -22.30 -7.20 13.47
C SER A 340 -23.51 -6.37 13.95
N ASP A 341 -24.60 -7.05 14.33
CA ASP A 341 -25.84 -6.41 14.81
C ASP A 341 -25.56 -5.45 15.98
N SER A 342 -24.64 -5.80 16.88
CA SER A 342 -24.20 -4.93 17.98
C SER A 342 -23.55 -3.62 17.54
N THR A 343 -22.84 -3.65 16.40
CA THR A 343 -22.17 -2.46 15.85
C THR A 343 -23.18 -1.54 15.16
N LEU A 344 -24.25 -2.10 14.59
CA LEU A 344 -25.33 -1.33 13.98
C LEU A 344 -26.15 -0.58 15.06
N GLU A 345 -26.43 -1.24 16.19
CA GLU A 345 -27.13 -0.65 17.34
C GLU A 345 -26.34 0.50 17.97
N ASP A 346 -25.02 0.35 18.14
CA ASP A 346 -24.16 1.42 18.69
C ASP A 346 -24.00 2.63 17.75
N MET A 347 -24.32 2.46 16.46
CA MET A 347 -24.18 3.49 15.43
C MET A 347 -25.50 4.20 15.07
N ASP A 348 -26.62 3.84 15.70
CA ASP A 348 -27.96 4.38 15.41
C ASP A 348 -28.36 4.23 13.91
N LEU A 349 -27.84 3.18 13.27
CA LEU A 349 -28.10 2.86 11.87
C LEU A 349 -29.22 1.82 11.78
N ASP A 350 -30.47 2.28 11.63
CA ASP A 350 -31.58 1.40 11.25
C ASP A 350 -31.33 0.84 9.85
N VAL A 351 -31.01 -0.45 9.77
CA VAL A 351 -30.92 -1.21 8.52
C VAL A 351 -32.20 -2.02 8.33
N GLU A 352 -33.35 -1.34 8.32
CA GLU A 352 -34.59 -1.90 7.76
C GLU A 352 -34.80 -1.37 6.32
N GLU A 353 -34.19 -2.07 5.35
CA GLU A 353 -34.70 -2.49 4.02
C GLU A 353 -33.56 -3.04 3.12
#